data_AF-A0A8X8BHE4-F1
#
_entry.id   AF-A0A8X8BHE4-F1
#
_cell.length_a   1.000
_cell.length_b   1.000
_cell.length_c   1.000
_cell.angle_alpha   90.00
_cell.angle_beta   90.00
_cell.angle_gamma   90.00
#
_symmetry.space_group_name_H-M   'P 1'
#
loop_
_entity.id
_entity.type
_entity.pdbx_description
1 polymer ?
#
loop_
_entity_poly.entity_id
_entity_poly.type
_entity_poly.pdbx_seq_one_letter_code
_entity_poly.pdbx_strand_id
1 'polypeptide(L)'
;MKSCLTCMASFCQRHLQPHYEIAAWKGHKLTDPDGNLKEKLCVKHQKSLEMFCKTDETCICMMCGLTEHDVHEKVELETERQEQQVSGVWCLMETK
;
A
#
# COMPACT_ATOMS: atom_id res chain seq x y z
N MET A 1 -17.71 5.05 -4.81
CA MET A 1 -17.19 4.20 -3.72
C MET A 1 -15.73 4.55 -3.54
N LYS A 2 -15.18 4.52 -2.32
CA LYS A 2 -13.73 4.63 -2.08
C LYS A 2 -13.29 3.66 -0.99
N SER A 3 -12.04 3.24 -1.06
CA SER A 3 -11.41 2.39 -0.04
C SER A 3 -10.54 3.24 0.88
N CYS A 4 -10.61 2.98 2.17
CA CYS A 4 -9.74 3.60 3.16
C CYS A 4 -8.62 2.62 3.53
N LEU A 5 -7.36 3.01 3.31
CA LEU A 5 -6.22 2.16 3.68
C LEU A 5 -6.11 2.00 5.21
N THR A 6 -6.45 3.05 5.96
CA THR A 6 -6.41 3.04 7.43
C THR A 6 -7.49 2.13 8.03
N CYS A 7 -8.72 2.19 7.51
CA CYS A 7 -9.82 1.34 7.98
C CYS A 7 -9.85 -0.04 7.33
N MET A 8 -9.06 -0.25 6.28
CA MET A 8 -9.03 -1.49 5.49
C MET A 8 -10.42 -1.89 4.97
N ALA A 9 -11.22 -0.90 4.58
CA ALA A 9 -12.62 -1.10 4.19
C ALA A 9 -13.01 -0.16 3.05
N SER A 10 -13.99 -0.61 2.25
CA SER A 10 -14.60 0.18 1.18
C SER A 10 -15.94 0.77 1.63
N PHE A 11 -16.16 2.03 1.27
CA PHE A 11 -17.32 2.80 1.70
C PHE A 11 -18.08 3.38 0.49
N CYS A 12 -19.41 3.36 0.58
CA CYS A 12 -20.27 4.15 -0.31
C CYS A 12 -20.19 5.64 0.08
N GLN A 13 -20.66 6.54 -0.78
CA GLN A 13 -20.55 7.99 -0.56
C GLN A 13 -21.07 8.44 0.81
N ARG A 14 -22.22 7.90 1.25
CA ARG A 14 -22.81 8.24 2.55
C ARG A 14 -21.90 7.87 3.72
N HIS A 15 -21.20 6.74 3.64
CA HIS A 15 -20.27 6.31 4.69
C HIS A 15 -18.87 6.93 4.56
N LEU A 16 -18.58 7.64 3.46
CA LEU A 16 -17.36 8.44 3.32
C LEU A 16 -17.49 9.83 3.94
N GLN A 17 -18.70 10.38 4.06
CA GLN A 17 -18.91 11.71 4.63
C GLN A 17 -18.21 11.90 6.00
N PRO A 18 -18.28 10.94 6.94
CA PRO A 18 -17.53 11.03 8.19
C PRO A 18 -16.00 11.15 8.03
N HIS A 19 -15.41 10.57 7.00
CA HIS A 19 -13.97 10.70 6.72
C HIS A 19 -13.57 12.13 6.35
N TYR A 20 -14.50 12.94 5.85
CA TYR A 20 -14.24 14.34 5.51
C TYR A 20 -14.59 15.31 6.63
N GLU A 21 -15.46 14.92 7.55
CA GLU A 21 -16.02 15.83 8.56
C GLU A 21 -15.41 15.62 9.95
N ILE A 22 -15.20 14.36 10.35
CA ILE A 22 -14.71 14.02 11.69
C ILE A 22 -13.20 14.20 11.75
N ALA A 23 -12.73 15.02 12.68
CA ALA A 23 -11.30 15.35 12.84
C ALA A 23 -10.40 14.10 12.94
N ALA A 24 -10.87 13.06 13.66
CA ALA A 24 -10.15 11.80 13.79
C ALA A 24 -9.94 11.06 12.46
N TRP A 25 -10.81 11.25 11.47
CA TRP A 25 -10.82 10.47 10.22
C TRP A 25 -10.36 11.26 9.01
N LYS A 26 -10.23 12.60 9.11
CA LYS A 26 -9.71 13.48 8.05
C LYS A 26 -8.32 13.10 7.55
N GLY A 27 -7.50 12.45 8.37
CA GLY A 27 -6.16 11.96 8.00
C GLY A 27 -6.15 10.59 7.33
N HIS A 28 -7.30 9.93 7.20
CA HIS A 28 -7.35 8.61 6.59
C HIS A 28 -7.09 8.69 5.08
N LYS A 29 -6.17 7.86 4.58
CA LYS A 29 -5.87 7.78 3.14
C LYS A 29 -6.99 7.05 2.41
N LEU A 30 -7.73 7.80 1.58
CA LEU A 30 -8.79 7.29 0.71
C LEU A 30 -8.26 7.10 -0.71
N THR A 31 -8.54 5.95 -1.30
CA THR A 31 -8.17 5.60 -2.68
C THR A 31 -9.41 5.14 -3.45
N ASP A 32 -9.30 5.07 -4.78
CA ASP A 32 -10.31 4.38 -5.56
C ASP A 32 -10.37 2.90 -5.15
N PRO A 33 -11.55 2.28 -5.25
CA PRO A 33 -11.74 0.88 -4.94
C PRO A 33 -11.05 0.05 -6.01
N ASP A 34 -9.78 -0.22 -5.79
CA ASP A 34 -9.09 -1.31 -6.43
C ASP A 34 -9.61 -2.63 -5.82
N GLY A 35 -9.85 -3.63 -6.67
CA GLY A 35 -10.47 -4.91 -6.30
C GLY A 35 -9.72 -5.63 -5.18
N ASN A 36 -8.45 -5.31 -4.94
CA ASN A 36 -7.61 -6.00 -3.98
C ASN A 36 -6.92 -5.06 -2.97
N LEU A 37 -7.70 -4.46 -2.09
CA LEU A 37 -7.18 -3.74 -0.92
C LEU A 37 -6.29 -4.62 -0.04
N LYS A 38 -6.59 -5.93 0.05
CA LYS A 38 -5.82 -6.90 0.84
C LYS A 38 -4.44 -7.19 0.27
N GLU A 39 -4.27 -7.15 -1.05
CA GLU A 39 -2.96 -7.36 -1.69
C GLU A 39 -2.02 -6.16 -1.47
N LYS A 40 -2.55 -5.02 -1.01
CA LYS A 40 -1.77 -3.82 -0.65
C LYS A 40 -1.34 -3.79 0.81
N LEU A 41 -1.61 -4.86 1.56
CA LEU A 41 -1.32 -4.95 2.99
C LEU A 41 -0.36 -6.09 3.28
N CYS A 42 0.59 -5.83 4.18
CA CYS A 42 1.41 -6.86 4.77
C CYS A 42 0.54 -7.82 5.60
N VAL A 43 0.55 -9.10 5.26
CA VAL A 43 -0.21 -10.15 5.97
C VAL A 43 0.16 -10.21 7.45
N LYS A 44 1.45 -10.09 7.77
CA LYS A 44 1.98 -10.21 9.14
C LYS A 44 1.60 -9.02 10.02
N HIS A 45 1.68 -7.81 9.47
CA HIS A 45 1.57 -6.57 10.27
C HIS A 45 0.27 -5.80 10.03
N GLN A 46 -0.53 -6.19 9.03
CA GLN A 46 -1.76 -5.51 8.61
C GLN A 46 -1.54 -4.00 8.37
N LYS A 47 -0.38 -3.67 7.78
CA LYS A 47 0.02 -2.32 7.41
C LYS A 47 0.22 -2.23 5.90
N SER A 48 0.09 -1.03 5.36
CA SER A 48 0.41 -0.72 3.96
C SER A 48 1.79 -1.24 3.60
N LEU A 49 1.87 -1.84 2.41
CA LEU A 49 3.13 -2.09 1.74
C LEU A 49 3.66 -0.75 1.23
N GLU A 50 4.85 -0.38 1.68
CA GLU A 50 5.45 0.95 1.46
C GLU A 50 6.88 0.87 0.92
N MET A 51 7.51 -0.31 1.01
CA MET A 51 8.85 -0.55 0.52
C MET A 51 8.87 -1.78 -0.38
N PHE A 52 9.84 -1.82 -1.28
CA PHE A 52 10.18 -2.98 -2.08
C PHE A 52 11.53 -3.53 -1.62
N CYS A 53 11.58 -4.80 -1.25
CA CYS A 53 12.82 -5.51 -0.98
C CYS A 53 13.37 -6.06 -2.29
N LYS A 54 14.49 -5.53 -2.78
CA LYS A 54 15.12 -5.97 -4.03
C LYS A 54 15.78 -7.33 -3.91
N THR A 55 16.25 -7.68 -2.71
CA THR A 55 16.87 -8.99 -2.44
C THR A 55 15.87 -10.14 -2.59
N ASP A 56 14.64 -9.94 -2.09
CA ASP A 56 13.59 -10.96 -2.08
C ASP A 56 12.51 -10.72 -3.15
N GLU A 57 12.68 -9.66 -3.96
CA GLU A 57 11.73 -9.19 -4.99
C GLU A 57 10.28 -9.11 -4.49
N THR A 58 10.07 -8.50 -3.32
CA THR A 58 8.76 -8.50 -2.66
C THR A 58 8.41 -7.16 -2.02
N CYS A 59 7.13 -6.82 -2.06
CA CYS A 59 6.56 -5.64 -1.42
C CYS A 59 6.39 -5.89 0.08
N ILE A 60 6.94 -5.02 0.91
CA ILE A 60 6.95 -5.13 2.37
C ILE A 60 6.45 -3.85 3.05
N CYS A 61 5.94 -3.98 4.28
CA CYS A 61 5.64 -2.82 5.12
C CYS A 61 6.88 -2.33 5.87
N MET A 62 6.81 -1.13 6.44
CA MET A 62 7.90 -0.54 7.24
C MET A 62 8.42 -1.48 8.34
N MET A 63 7.53 -2.19 9.02
CA MET A 63 7.91 -3.11 10.11
C MET A 63 8.73 -4.30 9.61
N CYS A 64 8.36 -4.89 8.47
CA CYS A 64 9.14 -5.95 7.84
C CYS A 64 10.54 -5.45 7.46
N GLY A 65 10.65 -4.24 6.91
CA GLY A 65 11.95 -3.66 6.53
C GLY A 65 12.86 -3.30 7.69
N LEU A 66 12.32 -3.09 8.89
CA LEU A 66 13.10 -2.84 10.11
C LEU A 66 13.43 -4.10 10.90
N THR A 67 12.89 -5.27 10.50
CA THR A 67 13.05 -6.53 11.23
C THR A 67 13.58 -7.64 10.34
N GLU A 68 12.71 -8.28 9.56
CA GLU A 68 13.06 -9.46 8.74
C GLU A 68 13.94 -9.11 7.54
N HIS A 69 13.78 -7.91 6.99
CA HIS A 69 14.54 -7.46 5.83
C HIS A 69 15.51 -6.34 6.22
N ASP A 70 15.93 -6.24 7.48
CA ASP A 70 16.75 -5.14 8.02
C ASP A 70 18.08 -4.95 7.26
N VAL A 71 18.72 -6.05 6.86
CA VAL A 71 19.97 -6.08 6.10
C VAL A 71 19.80 -6.21 4.58
N HIS A 72 18.57 -6.32 4.07
CA HIS A 72 18.32 -6.43 2.63
C HIS A 72 18.33 -5.07 1.96
N GLU A 73 18.62 -5.06 0.65
CA GLU A 73 18.44 -3.86 -0.16
C GLU A 73 16.94 -3.56 -0.27
N LYS A 74 16.56 -2.37 0.16
CA LYS A 74 15.18 -1.89 0.18
C LYS A 74 15.11 -0.52 -0.46
N VAL A 75 14.05 -0.28 -1.20
CA VAL A 75 13.72 1.03 -1.76
C VAL A 75 12.26 1.37 -1.44
N GLU A 76 11.92 2.66 -1.51
CA GLU A 76 10.52 3.07 -1.40
C GLU A 76 9.73 2.52 -2.58
N LEU A 77 8.56 1.94 -2.28
CA LEU A 77 7.74 1.26 -3.28
C LEU A 77 7.26 2.22 -4.39
N GLU A 78 6.98 3.47 -4.04
CA GLU A 78 6.60 4.49 -5.02
C GLU A 78 7.76 4.86 -5.96
N THR A 79 8.98 4.92 -5.43
CA THR A 79 10.19 5.22 -6.22
C THR A 79 10.49 4.07 -7.19
N GLU A 80 10.46 2.83 -6.70
CA GLU A 80 10.62 1.64 -7.55
C GLU A 80 9.55 1.59 -8.65
N ARG A 81 8.30 1.93 -8.32
CA ARG A 81 7.19 1.99 -9.29
C ARG A 81 7.46 2.98 -10.41
N GLN A 82 7.98 4.16 -10.09
CA GLN A 82 8.30 5.19 -11.07
C GLN A 82 9.44 4.73 -12.00
N GLU A 83 10.50 4.13 -11.45
CA GLU A 83 11.62 3.59 -12.24
C GLU A 83 11.17 2.43 -13.16
N GLN A 84 10.30 1.55 -12.67
CA GLN A 84 9.76 0.45 -13.46
C GLN A 84 8.74 0.88 -14.52
N GLN A 85 7.97 1.94 -14.28
CA GLN A 85 7.08 2.52 -15.29
C GLN A 85 7.86 3.21 -16.41
N VAL A 86 8.97 3.89 -16.08
CA VAL A 86 9.86 4.47 -17.08
C VAL A 86 10.55 3.40 -17.91
N SER A 87 10.90 2.27 -17.30
CA SER A 87 11.51 1.12 -18.00
C SER A 87 10.50 0.15 -18.63
N GLY A 88 9.20 0.32 -18.39
CA GLY A 88 8.12 -0.49 -18.96
C GLY A 88 7.89 -1.87 -18.30
N VAL A 89 8.47 -2.13 -17.13
CA VAL A 89 8.52 -3.46 -16.47
C VAL A 89 7.42 -3.63 -15.41
N TRP A 90 6.81 -2.53 -14.92
CA TRP A 90 5.84 -2.53 -13.80
C TRP A 90 4.67 -3.51 -13.95
N CYS A 91 4.18 -3.72 -15.18
CA CYS A 91 2.99 -4.54 -15.47
C CYS A 91 3.14 -6.02 -15.05
N LEU A 92 4.38 -6.51 -14.83
CA LEU A 92 4.65 -7.91 -14.52
C LEU A 92 4.61 -8.23 -13.01
N MET A 93 4.83 -7.23 -12.15
CA MET A 93 4.89 -7.46 -10.69
C MET A 93 3.52 -7.45 -10.01
N GLU A 94 2.49 -6.89 -10.66
CA GLU A 94 1.09 -6.92 -10.16
C GLU A 94 0.34 -8.21 -10.57
N THR A 95 0.95 -9.10 -11.38
CA THR A 95 0.31 -10.31 -11.93
C THR A 95 0.75 -11.64 -11.30
N LYS A 96 1.39 -11.62 -10.14
CA LYS A 96 1.79 -12.85 -9.41
C LYS A 96 1.14 -12.96 -8.04
#